data_AF-A0A2K2VJF4-F1
#
_entry.id   AF-A0A2K2VJF4-F1
#
_cell.length_a   1.000
_cell.length_b   1.000
_cell.length_c   1.000
_cell.angle_alpha   90.00
_cell.angle_beta   90.00
_cell.angle_gamma   90.00
#
_symmetry.space_group_name_H-M   'P 1'
#
loop_
_entity.id
_entity.type
_entity.pdbx_description
1 polymer ?
#
loop_
_entity_poly.entity_id
_entity_poly.type
_entity_poly.pdbx_seq_one_letter_code
_entity_poly.pdbx_strand_id
1 'polypeptide(L)'
;MQKSEQFLQKANANLNSAAIALELSYSSLEDVEPPKNGRMSDMLASRVLLGSQRELINHNKEWVEFASNQVNQAKKQLKVDMMEHEKFQYLELQEIKQEFKKRKAQETKNLDEIALMAYNGNKK
;
A
#
# COMPACT_ATOMS: atom_id res chain seq x y z
N MET A 1 5.54 -0.85 -6.95
CA MET A 1 5.16 -2.00 -6.10
C MET A 1 5.70 -1.91 -4.66
N GLN A 2 6.98 -2.16 -4.37
CA GLN A 2 7.45 -2.19 -2.96
C GLN A 2 7.24 -0.85 -2.22
N LYS A 3 7.41 0.28 -2.91
CA LYS A 3 7.13 1.62 -2.36
C LYS A 3 5.63 1.85 -2.10
N SER A 4 4.75 1.37 -2.97
CA SER A 4 3.29 1.50 -2.81
C SER A 4 2.74 0.57 -1.72
N GLU A 5 3.33 -0.60 -1.53
CA GLU A 5 3.02 -1.48 -0.39
C GLU A 5 3.43 -0.85 0.95
N GLN A 6 4.65 -0.30 1.02
CA GLN A 6 5.09 0.44 2.20
C GLN A 6 4.21 1.65 2.49
N PHE A 7 3.76 2.36 1.45
CA PHE A 7 2.83 3.47 1.60
C PHE A 7 1.48 3.01 2.15
N LEU A 8 0.93 1.89 1.65
CA LEU A 8 -0.30 1.31 2.18
C LEU A 8 -0.16 0.86 3.64
N GLN A 9 0.96 0.24 4.01
CA GLN A 9 1.24 -0.14 5.39
C GLN A 9 1.26 1.08 6.32
N LYS A 10 1.95 2.15 5.93
CA LYS A 10 1.98 3.41 6.69
C LYS A 10 0.59 4.04 6.81
N ALA A 11 -0.18 4.06 5.72
CA ALA A 11 -1.55 4.59 5.73
C ALA A 11 -2.46 3.79 6.68
N ASN A 12 -2.36 2.46 6.68
CA ASN A 12 -3.11 1.62 7.62
C ASN A 12 -2.69 1.85 9.07
N ALA A 13 -1.39 1.99 9.35
CA ALA A 13 -0.89 2.31 10.68
C ALA A 13 -1.45 3.67 11.16
N ASN A 14 -1.44 4.68 10.30
CA ASN A 14 -2.01 6.00 10.60
C ASN A 14 -3.52 5.93 10.89
N LEU A 15 -4.28 5.16 10.09
CA LEU A 15 -5.71 4.96 10.34
C LEU A 15 -5.96 4.29 11.70
N ASN A 16 -5.16 3.28 12.05
CA ASN A 16 -5.28 2.61 13.34
C ASN A 16 -4.97 3.57 14.50
N SER A 17 -3.88 4.34 14.39
CA SER A 17 -3.54 5.35 15.39
C SER A 17 -4.64 6.41 15.55
N ALA A 18 -5.24 6.86 14.46
CA ALA A 18 -6.35 7.81 14.49
C ALA A 18 -7.60 7.21 15.15
N ALA A 19 -7.91 5.94 14.88
CA ALA A 19 -9.04 5.23 15.50
C ALA A 19 -8.84 5.07 17.01
N ILE A 20 -7.64 4.67 17.44
CA ILE A 20 -7.27 4.58 18.86
C ILE A 20 -7.38 5.95 19.54
N ALA A 21 -6.87 7.00 18.90
CA ALA A 21 -6.96 8.36 19.45
C ALA A 21 -8.43 8.81 19.62
N LEU A 22 -9.30 8.48 18.67
CA LEU A 22 -10.73 8.75 18.78
C LEU A 22 -11.39 7.98 19.93
N GLU A 23 -11.05 6.69 20.09
CA GLU A 23 -11.55 5.86 21.20
C GLU A 23 -11.11 6.42 22.56
N LEU A 24 -9.83 6.76 22.71
CA LEU A 24 -9.29 7.41 23.91
C LEU A 24 -9.96 8.75 24.21
N SER A 25 -10.39 9.47 23.18
CA SER A 25 -11.12 10.73 23.34
C SER A 25 -12.53 10.51 23.89
N TYR A 26 -13.18 9.41 23.51
CA TYR A 26 -14.47 9.05 24.09
C TYR A 26 -14.34 8.56 25.53
N SER A 27 -13.34 7.71 25.83
CA SER A 27 -13.11 7.28 27.21
C SER A 27 -12.80 8.46 28.12
N SER A 28 -11.96 9.39 27.66
CA SER A 28 -11.64 10.61 28.40
C SER A 28 -12.86 11.53 28.63
N LEU A 29 -13.90 11.45 27.78
CA LEU A 29 -15.15 12.18 27.99
C LEU A 29 -16.01 11.52 29.08
N GLU A 30 -16.01 10.19 29.16
CA GLU A 30 -16.72 9.44 30.20
C GLU A 30 -16.12 9.69 31.60
N ASP A 31 -14.80 9.91 31.66
CA ASP A 31 -14.09 10.24 32.90
C ASP A 31 -14.35 11.67 33.42
N VAL A 32 -15.04 12.53 32.66
CA VAL A 32 -15.37 13.89 33.10
C VAL A 32 -16.49 13.86 34.13
N GLU A 33 -16.12 13.93 35.41
CA GLU A 33 -17.08 14.00 36.51
C GLU A 33 -17.93 15.29 36.45
N PRO A 34 -19.22 15.21 36.79
CA PRO A 34 -20.06 16.39 36.94
C PRO A 34 -19.61 17.23 38.15
N PRO A 35 -19.81 18.56 38.13
CA PRO A 35 -19.44 19.42 39.24
C PRO A 35 -20.19 19.01 40.51
N LYS A 36 -19.44 18.67 41.57
CA LYS A 36 -19.98 18.20 42.85
C LYS A 36 -20.61 19.32 43.70
N ASN A 37 -20.24 20.57 43.42
CA ASN A 37 -20.68 21.76 44.15
C ASN A 37 -21.35 22.77 43.20
N GLY A 38 -22.36 23.49 43.69
CA GLY A 38 -23.09 24.52 42.92
C GLY A 38 -22.36 25.85 42.73
N ARG A 39 -21.02 25.89 42.85
CA ARG A 39 -20.26 27.13 42.61
C ARG A 39 -20.20 27.41 41.11
N MET A 40 -20.49 28.65 40.72
CA MET A 40 -20.46 29.06 39.30
C MET A 40 -19.09 28.83 38.64
N SER A 41 -17.99 28.98 39.40
CA SER A 41 -16.63 28.66 38.92
C SER A 41 -16.49 27.23 38.44
N ASP A 42 -17.06 26.28 39.20
CA ASP A 42 -16.91 24.84 38.97
C ASP A 42 -17.77 24.43 37.77
N MET A 43 -18.94 25.03 37.60
CA MET A 43 -19.80 24.86 36.43
C MET A 43 -19.14 25.40 35.15
N LEU A 44 -18.50 26.57 35.22
CA LEU A 44 -17.79 27.16 34.07
C LEU A 44 -16.58 26.31 33.66
N ALA A 45 -15.79 25.83 34.63
CA ALA A 45 -14.66 24.95 34.36
C ALA A 45 -15.10 23.64 33.70
N SER A 46 -16.15 22.99 34.23
CA SER A 46 -16.71 21.77 33.64
C SER A 46 -17.24 22.00 32.23
N ARG A 47 -17.93 23.12 31.98
CA ARG A 47 -18.40 23.49 30.62
C ARG A 47 -17.25 23.64 29.64
N VAL A 48 -16.17 24.31 30.04
CA VAL A 48 -14.99 24.50 29.18
C VAL A 48 -14.33 23.16 28.86
N LEU A 49 -14.14 22.29 29.86
CA LEU A 49 -13.59 20.95 29.68
C LEU A 49 -14.44 20.09 28.73
N LEU A 50 -15.76 20.08 28.90
CA LEU A 50 -16.67 19.38 28.01
C LEU A 50 -16.64 19.95 26.59
N GLY A 51 -16.51 21.27 26.46
CA GLY A 51 -16.35 21.96 25.17
C GLY A 51 -15.08 21.50 24.45
N SER A 52 -13.93 21.58 25.12
CA SER A 52 -12.65 21.15 24.54
C SER A 52 -12.64 19.67 24.18
N GLN A 53 -13.27 18.82 25.01
CA GLN A 53 -13.31 17.39 24.74
C GLN A 53 -14.17 17.07 23.51
N ARG A 54 -15.28 17.79 23.30
CA ARG A 54 -16.10 17.66 22.09
C ARG A 54 -15.37 18.12 20.83
N GLU A 55 -14.63 19.21 20.92
CA GLU A 55 -13.79 19.69 19.81
C GLU A 55 -12.71 18.67 19.46
N LEU A 56 -12.04 18.10 20.46
CA LEU A 56 -11.04 17.04 20.27
C LEU A 56 -11.64 15.79 19.59
N ILE A 57 -12.83 15.36 20.02
CA ILE A 57 -13.55 14.22 19.40
C ILE A 57 -13.87 14.53 17.94
N ASN A 58 -14.37 15.74 17.64
CA ASN A 58 -14.68 16.13 16.26
C ASN A 58 -13.43 16.16 15.39
N HIS A 59 -12.33 16.72 15.88
CA HIS A 59 -11.05 16.69 15.18
C HIS A 59 -10.58 15.26 14.90
N ASN A 60 -10.66 14.36 15.89
CA ASN A 60 -10.25 12.97 15.72
C ASN A 60 -11.16 12.20 14.75
N LYS A 61 -12.46 12.53 14.66
CA LYS A 61 -13.36 11.99 13.64
C LYS A 61 -12.93 12.39 12.23
N GLU A 62 -12.69 13.69 12.03
CA GLU A 62 -12.20 14.21 10.75
C GLU A 62 -10.85 13.58 10.37
N TRP A 63 -9.99 13.38 11.36
CA TRP A 63 -8.70 12.73 11.14
C TRP A 63 -8.84 11.26 10.73
N VAL A 64 -9.75 10.50 11.35
CA VAL A 64 -10.07 9.11 10.96
C VAL A 64 -10.61 9.06 9.53
N GLU A 65 -11.52 9.98 9.18
CA GLU A 65 -12.06 10.06 7.81
C GLU A 65 -10.97 10.36 6.78
N PHE A 66 -10.10 11.33 7.08
CA PHE A 66 -8.95 11.66 6.25
C PHE A 66 -7.98 10.47 6.08
N ALA A 67 -7.64 9.78 7.19
CA ALA A 67 -6.77 8.61 7.15
C ALA A 67 -7.40 7.45 6.36
N SER A 68 -8.72 7.26 6.47
CA SER A 68 -9.46 6.27 5.69
C SER A 68 -9.39 6.58 4.19
N ASN A 69 -9.54 7.85 3.82
CA ASN A 69 -9.38 8.29 2.43
C ASN A 69 -7.95 8.07 1.91
N GLN A 70 -6.92 8.30 2.73
CA GLN A 70 -5.53 7.98 2.36
C GLN A 70 -5.32 6.48 2.11
N VAL A 71 -5.88 5.62 2.96
CA VAL A 71 -5.82 4.16 2.76
C VAL A 71 -6.46 3.77 1.42
N ASN A 72 -7.62 4.35 1.10
CA ASN A 72 -8.30 4.09 -0.16
C ASN A 72 -7.48 4.54 -1.38
N GLN A 73 -6.82 5.69 -1.30
CA GLN A 73 -5.91 6.16 -2.35
C GLN A 73 -4.68 5.24 -2.48
N ALA A 74 -4.07 4.84 -1.36
CA ALA A 74 -2.93 3.91 -1.34
C ALA A 74 -3.28 2.57 -1.99
N LYS A 75 -4.47 2.02 -1.70
CA LYS A 75 -4.97 0.78 -2.33
C LYS A 75 -5.12 0.92 -3.85
N LYS A 76 -5.67 2.06 -4.32
CA LYS A 76 -5.80 2.32 -5.76
C LYS A 76 -4.43 2.39 -6.43
N GLN A 77 -3.49 3.10 -5.82
CA GLN A 77 -2.13 3.22 -6.36
C GLN A 77 -1.44 1.86 -6.42
N LEU A 78 -1.53 1.06 -5.35
CA LEU A 78 -0.95 -0.28 -5.32
C LEU A 78 -1.51 -1.16 -6.45
N LYS A 79 -2.82 -1.11 -6.70
CA LYS A 79 -3.44 -1.87 -7.78
C LYS A 79 -2.89 -1.47 -9.16
N VAL A 80 -2.67 -0.18 -9.41
CA VAL A 80 -2.08 0.30 -10.66
C VAL A 80 -0.65 -0.21 -10.81
N ASP A 81 0.17 -0.02 -9.78
CA ASP A 81 1.55 -0.50 -9.75
C ASP A 81 1.66 -2.02 -9.97
N MET A 82 0.73 -2.81 -9.44
CA MET A 82 0.69 -4.27 -9.64
C MET A 82 0.40 -4.62 -11.10
N MET A 83 -0.59 -3.98 -11.72
CA MET A 83 -0.92 -4.21 -13.13
C MET A 83 0.25 -3.85 -14.05
N GLU A 84 0.94 -2.75 -13.77
CA GLU A 84 2.13 -2.34 -14.52
C GLU A 84 3.27 -3.35 -14.39
N HIS A 85 3.49 -3.85 -13.17
CA HIS A 85 4.51 -4.87 -12.90
C HIS A 85 4.20 -6.19 -13.63
N GLU A 86 2.96 -6.67 -13.58
CA GLU A 86 2.54 -7.88 -14.31
C GLU A 86 2.69 -7.70 -15.83
N LYS A 87 2.32 -6.53 -16.36
CA LYS A 87 2.51 -6.20 -17.78
C LYS A 87 3.98 -6.26 -18.17
N PHE A 88 4.86 -5.73 -17.33
CA PHE A 88 6.30 -5.74 -17.58
C PHE A 88 6.86 -7.17 -17.60
N GLN A 89 6.53 -7.98 -16.58
CA GLN A 89 6.92 -9.39 -16.53
C GLN A 89 6.45 -10.17 -17.76
N TYR A 90 5.25 -9.90 -18.25
CA TYR A 90 4.72 -10.54 -19.45
C TYR A 90 5.55 -10.19 -20.70
N LEU A 91 5.92 -8.92 -20.87
CA LEU A 91 6.75 -8.47 -21.98
C LEU A 91 8.16 -9.08 -21.92
N GLU A 92 8.80 -9.08 -20.74
CA GLU A 92 10.09 -9.73 -20.54
C GLU A 92 10.05 -11.22 -20.91
N LEU A 93 9.00 -11.93 -20.49
CA LEU A 93 8.81 -13.35 -20.85
C LEU A 93 8.67 -13.55 -22.35
N GLN A 94 7.99 -12.64 -23.07
CA GLN A 94 7.90 -12.69 -24.52
C GLN A 94 9.27 -12.47 -25.18
N GLU A 95 10.04 -11.49 -24.72
CA GLU A 95 11.39 -11.21 -25.23
C GLU A 95 12.34 -12.39 -25.01
N ILE A 96 12.35 -12.98 -23.82
CA ILE A 96 13.14 -14.18 -23.51
C ILE A 96 12.74 -15.33 -24.44
N LYS A 97 11.45 -15.54 -24.70
CA LYS A 97 10.98 -16.57 -25.64
C LYS A 97 11.46 -16.31 -27.06
N GLN A 98 11.47 -15.06 -27.51
CA GLN A 98 11.96 -14.69 -28.84
C GLN A 98 13.47 -14.94 -28.97
N GLU A 99 14.25 -14.52 -27.98
CA GLU A 99 15.69 -14.77 -27.95
C GLU A 99 16.02 -16.26 -27.90
N PHE A 100 15.27 -17.04 -27.12
CA PHE A 100 15.43 -18.49 -27.07
C PHE A 100 15.15 -19.17 -28.42
N LYS A 101 14.12 -18.70 -29.15
CA LYS A 101 13.83 -19.18 -30.51
C LYS A 101 14.96 -18.83 -31.48
N LYS A 102 15.50 -17.61 -31.42
CA LYS A 102 16.63 -17.19 -32.27
C LYS A 102 17.87 -18.05 -32.01
N ARG A 103 18.21 -18.29 -30.74
CA ARG A 103 19.34 -19.16 -30.35
C ARG A 103 19.16 -20.58 -30.86
N LYS A 104 17.99 -21.19 -30.65
CA LYS A 104 17.69 -22.53 -31.18
C LYS A 104 17.79 -22.61 -32.71
N ALA A 105 17.30 -21.59 -33.41
CA ALA A 105 17.41 -21.54 -34.87
C ALA A 105 18.88 -21.45 -35.32
N GLN A 106 19.70 -20.67 -34.61
CA GLN A 106 21.13 -20.58 -34.88
C GLN A 106 21.87 -21.90 -34.57
N GLU A 107 21.58 -22.52 -33.43
CA GLU A 107 22.13 -23.82 -33.04
C GLU A 107 21.79 -24.91 -34.06
N THR A 108 20.54 -24.94 -34.54
CA THR A 108 20.10 -25.90 -35.57
C THR A 108 20.87 -25.69 -36.88
N LYS A 109 21.01 -24.44 -37.34
CA LYS A 109 21.81 -24.12 -38.54
C LYS A 109 23.26 -24.55 -38.39
N ASN A 110 23.87 -24.27 -37.24
CA ASN A 110 25.26 -24.67 -36.97
C ASN A 110 25.40 -26.21 -36.96
N LEU A 111 24.44 -26.94 -36.41
CA LEU A 111 24.43 -28.41 -36.43
C LEU A 111 24.28 -28.97 -37.85
N ASP A 112 23.40 -28.38 -38.67
CA ASP A 112 23.23 -28.75 -40.08
C ASP A 112 24.53 -28.51 -40.87
N GLU A 113 25.19 -27.37 -40.65
CA GLU A 113 26.49 -27.06 -41.26
C GLU A 113 27.58 -28.07 -40.86
N ILE A 114 27.68 -28.42 -39.57
CA ILE A 114 28.61 -29.43 -39.07
C ILE A 114 28.31 -30.80 -39.69
N ALA A 115 27.04 -31.18 -39.79
CA ALA A 115 26.63 -32.46 -40.39
C ALA A 115 27.02 -32.54 -41.88
N LEU A 116 26.82 -31.45 -42.65
CA LEU A 116 27.26 -31.36 -44.04
C LEU A 116 28.78 -31.45 -44.17
N MET A 117 29.54 -30.78 -43.29
CA MET A 117 31.00 -30.88 -43.27
C MET A 117 31.46 -32.32 -42.97
N ALA A 118 30.86 -32.99 -42.00
CA ALA A 118 31.18 -34.37 -41.65
C ALA A 118 30.84 -35.36 -42.79
N TYR A 119 29.68 -35.20 -43.43
CA TYR A 119 29.28 -36.03 -44.58
C TYR A 119 30.20 -35.84 -45.79
N ASN A 120 30.56 -34.59 -46.10
CA ASN A 120 31.48 -34.29 -47.21
C ASN A 120 32.93 -34.73 -46.91
N GLY A 121 33.34 -34.72 -45.64
CA GLY A 121 34.65 -35.22 -45.21
C GLY A 121 34.79 -36.75 -45.31
N ASN A 122 33.71 -37.50 -45.12
CA ASN A 122 33.67 -38.97 -45.24
C ASN A 122 33.53 -39.50 -46.68
N LYS A 123 33.46 -38.62 -47.69
CA LYS A 123 33.36 -39.00 -49.12
C LYS A 123 34.73 -39.08 -49.84
N LYS A 124 35.84 -39.13 -49.09
CA LYS A 124 37.17 -39.46 -49.60
C LYS A 124 37.57 -40.86 -49.14
#